data_AF-A0A9D7NXB4-F1
#
_entry.id   AF-A0A9D7NXB4-F1
#
_cell.length_a   1.000
_cell.length_b   1.000
_cell.length_c   1.000
_cell.angle_alpha   90.00
_cell.angle_beta   90.00
_cell.angle_gamma   90.00
#
_symmetry.space_group_name_H-M   'P 1'
#
loop_
_entity.id
_entity.type
_entity.pdbx_description
1 polymer ?
#
loop_
_entity_poly.entity_id
_entity_poly.type
_entity_poly.pdbx_seq_one_letter_code
_entity_poly.pdbx_strand_id
1 'polypeptide(L)'
;MSGNVQLAVATSQVRTAEADERIAKALRWPRLDLSANYGVSDQKNGVGLVLGTYTQGLNAGLTLSVPLFDGGRINTQTEAARLRAESAALAEQQARLQVERDVRNAFTTWRSQREVMRIQGDAVTTAKLNFDRTRELFQAGQLTGLQFRQAQLDLANAERQSVVAGFDTKVAELTLLRASGGLLPALRVDDVAR
;
A
#
# COMPACT_ATOMS: atom_id res chain seq x y z
N MET A 1 7.29 1.23 11.58
CA MET A 1 7.27 0.87 10.15
C MET A 1 6.33 -0.30 9.83
N SER A 2 5.73 -0.98 10.82
CA SER A 2 4.85 -2.15 10.65
C SER A 2 3.45 -1.86 10.09
N GLY A 3 3.07 -0.59 9.90
CA GLY A 3 1.72 -0.19 9.47
C GLY A 3 1.54 0.08 7.97
N ASN A 4 2.60 0.02 7.16
CA ASN A 4 2.47 0.31 5.72
C ASN A 4 2.24 -0.99 4.93
N VAL A 5 1.02 -1.12 4.39
CA VAL A 5 0.57 -2.28 3.59
C VAL A 5 1.48 -2.56 2.40
N GLN A 6 2.00 -1.52 1.73
CA GLN A 6 2.88 -1.70 0.57
C GLN A 6 4.18 -2.42 0.93
N LEU A 7 4.77 -2.08 2.09
CA LEU A 7 5.98 -2.75 2.56
C LEU A 7 5.69 -4.21 2.94
N ALA A 8 4.54 -4.47 3.59
CA ALA A 8 4.15 -5.84 3.96
C ALA A 8 3.92 -6.73 2.72
N VAL A 9 3.33 -6.20 1.66
CA VAL A 9 3.18 -6.90 0.37
C VAL A 9 4.56 -7.20 -0.23
N ALA A 10 5.46 -6.21 -0.25
CA ALA A 10 6.81 -6.40 -0.78
C ALA A 10 7.60 -7.48 -0.01
N THR A 11 7.59 -7.45 1.33
CA THR A 11 8.22 -8.49 2.16
C THR A 11 7.61 -9.88 1.88
N SER A 12 6.29 -9.95 1.69
CA SER A 12 5.62 -11.23 1.37
C SER A 12 6.06 -11.76 0.00
N GLN A 13 6.25 -10.89 -0.99
CA GLN A 13 6.76 -11.27 -2.31
C GLN A 13 8.19 -11.81 -2.25
N VAL A 14 9.06 -11.21 -1.42
CA VAL A 14 10.42 -11.73 -1.18
C VAL A 14 10.36 -13.16 -0.64
N ARG A 15 9.53 -13.40 0.39
CA ARG A 15 9.37 -14.74 0.98
C ARG A 15 8.87 -15.78 -0.03
N THR A 16 7.95 -15.41 -0.90
CA THR A 16 7.48 -16.29 -1.98
C THR A 16 8.61 -16.60 -2.95
N ALA A 17 9.37 -15.60 -3.39
CA ALA A 17 10.48 -15.80 -4.32
C ALA A 17 11.61 -16.66 -3.71
N GLU A 18 11.92 -16.50 -2.43
CA GLU A 18 12.85 -17.38 -1.69
C GLU A 18 12.33 -18.82 -1.53
N ALA A 19 11.01 -18.99 -1.39
CA ALA A 19 10.38 -20.32 -1.39
C ALA A 19 10.51 -20.98 -2.78
N ASP A 20 10.27 -20.21 -3.85
CA ASP A 20 10.42 -20.69 -5.23
C ASP A 20 11.87 -21.08 -5.54
N GLU A 21 12.86 -20.33 -5.05
CA GLU A 21 14.28 -20.70 -5.16
C GLU A 21 14.56 -22.03 -4.45
N ARG A 22 14.00 -22.25 -3.25
CA ARG A 22 14.14 -23.51 -2.52
C ARG A 22 13.49 -24.67 -3.27
N ILE A 23 12.31 -24.47 -3.86
CA ILE A 23 11.64 -25.46 -4.71
C ILE A 23 12.50 -25.78 -5.94
N ALA A 24 13.10 -24.76 -6.57
CA ALA A 24 13.99 -24.96 -7.71
C ALA A 24 15.25 -25.75 -7.33
N LYS A 25 15.85 -25.48 -6.17
CA LYS A 25 16.95 -26.30 -5.63
C LYS A 25 16.52 -27.73 -5.31
N ALA A 26 15.29 -27.91 -4.83
CA ALA A 26 14.72 -29.23 -4.52
C ALA A 26 14.59 -30.14 -5.75
N LEU A 27 14.53 -29.58 -6.97
CA LEU A 27 14.48 -30.35 -8.21
C LEU A 27 15.69 -31.28 -8.42
N ARG A 28 16.82 -31.02 -7.76
CA ARG A 28 18.02 -31.88 -7.84
C ARG A 28 17.90 -33.15 -7.00
N TRP A 29 16.94 -33.21 -6.09
CA TRP A 29 16.79 -34.32 -5.17
C TRP A 29 15.79 -35.35 -5.70
N PRO A 30 15.94 -36.63 -5.32
CA PRO A 30 14.94 -37.65 -5.57
C PRO A 30 13.55 -37.21 -5.08
N ARG A 31 12.52 -37.43 -5.90
CA ARG A 31 11.12 -37.26 -5.50
C ARG A 31 10.50 -38.61 -5.21
N LEU A 32 9.91 -38.73 -4.02
CA LEU A 32 9.11 -39.88 -3.63
C LEU A 32 7.65 -39.47 -3.63
N ASP A 33 6.86 -40.07 -4.52
CA ASP A 33 5.43 -39.84 -4.64
C ASP A 33 4.66 -41.07 -4.16
N LEU A 34 3.65 -40.84 -3.32
CA LEU A 34 2.70 -41.86 -2.89
C LEU A 34 1.37 -41.58 -3.56
N SER A 35 0.83 -42.58 -4.25
CA SER A 35 -0.52 -42.55 -4.77
C SER A 35 -1.33 -43.68 -4.16
N ALA A 36 -2.56 -43.39 -3.77
CA ALA A 36 -3.52 -44.36 -3.30
C ALA A 36 -4.89 -44.01 -3.91
N ASN A 37 -5.53 -44.99 -4.52
CA ASN A 37 -6.85 -44.86 -5.09
C ASN A 37 -7.73 -46.03 -4.63
N TYR A 38 -9.03 -45.78 -4.55
CA TYR A 38 -10.01 -46.78 -4.21
C TYR A 38 -11.16 -46.65 -5.20
N GLY A 39 -11.46 -47.73 -5.91
CA GLY A 39 -12.41 -47.70 -7.02
C GLY A 39 -13.28 -48.94 -7.04
N VAL A 40 -14.52 -48.74 -7.50
CA VAL A 40 -15.45 -49.81 -7.83
C VAL A 40 -15.71 -49.71 -9.33
N SER A 41 -15.51 -50.81 -10.04
CA SER A 41 -15.80 -50.95 -11.46
C SER A 41 -16.86 -52.03 -11.63
N ASP A 42 -18.02 -51.63 -12.16
CA ASP A 42 -19.10 -52.53 -12.53
C ASP A 42 -19.21 -52.55 -14.06
N GLN A 43 -18.74 -53.65 -14.67
CA GLN A 43 -18.75 -53.83 -16.12
C GLN A 43 -19.86 -54.82 -16.50
N LYS A 44 -20.97 -54.29 -17.02
CA LYS A 44 -22.09 -55.09 -17.52
C LYS A 44 -21.94 -55.33 -19.02
N ASN A 45 -21.58 -56.55 -19.42
CA ASN A 45 -21.56 -56.96 -20.82
C ASN A 45 -22.94 -57.53 -21.20
N GLY A 46 -23.61 -56.90 -22.17
CA GLY A 46 -25.00 -57.21 -22.54
C GLY A 46 -25.20 -58.38 -23.51
N VAL A 47 -24.16 -59.14 -23.89
CA VAL A 47 -24.29 -60.23 -24.87
C VAL A 47 -23.35 -61.39 -24.54
N GLY A 48 -23.91 -62.54 -24.14
CA GLY A 48 -23.19 -63.80 -23.95
C GLY A 48 -23.01 -64.24 -22.49
N LEU A 49 -22.81 -65.55 -22.29
CA LEU A 49 -22.64 -66.27 -21.01
C LEU A 49 -21.33 -65.87 -20.27
N VAL A 50 -21.14 -64.57 -20.02
CA VAL A 50 -20.05 -64.01 -19.22
C VAL A 50 -20.70 -63.17 -18.15
N LEU A 51 -20.67 -63.65 -16.91
CA LEU A 51 -21.15 -62.90 -15.75
C LEU A 51 -20.42 -61.55 -15.69
N GLY A 52 -21.17 -60.45 -15.58
CA GLY A 52 -20.59 -59.10 -15.46
C GLY A 52 -19.56 -59.04 -14.34
N THR A 53 -18.44 -58.36 -14.59
CA THR A 53 -17.33 -58.31 -13.64
C THR A 53 -17.53 -57.14 -12.70
N TYR A 54 -17.76 -57.45 -11.42
CA TYR A 54 -17.73 -56.48 -10.33
C TYR A 54 -16.34 -56.51 -9.68
N THR A 55 -15.57 -55.46 -9.87
CA THR A 55 -14.22 -55.35 -9.32
C THR A 55 -14.17 -54.16 -8.37
N GLN A 56 -13.90 -54.44 -7.10
CA GLN A 56 -13.68 -53.43 -6.06
C GLN A 56 -12.26 -53.61 -5.52
N GLY A 57 -11.49 -52.53 -5.48
CA GLY A 57 -10.10 -52.61 -5.07
C GLY A 57 -9.52 -51.28 -4.58
N LEU A 58 -8.64 -51.41 -3.58
CA LEU A 58 -7.70 -50.37 -3.18
C LEU A 58 -6.40 -50.61 -3.94
N ASN A 59 -5.89 -49.61 -4.66
CA ASN A 59 -4.53 -49.66 -5.19
C ASN A 59 -3.71 -48.55 -4.54
N ALA A 60 -2.53 -48.89 -4.06
CA ALA A 60 -1.54 -47.93 -3.61
C ALA A 60 -0.22 -48.23 -4.31
N GLY A 61 0.50 -47.18 -4.68
CA GLY A 61 1.78 -47.25 -5.38
C GLY A 61 2.72 -46.16 -4.91
N LEU A 62 3.99 -46.52 -4.73
CA LEU A 62 5.09 -45.61 -4.43
C LEU A 62 5.95 -45.45 -5.69
N THR A 63 6.23 -44.21 -6.07
CA THR A 63 7.07 -43.87 -7.23
C THR A 63 8.25 -43.05 -6.77
N LEU A 64 9.47 -43.53 -7.00
CA LEU A 64 10.70 -42.78 -6.78
C LEU A 64 11.26 -42.29 -8.12
N SER A 65 11.37 -40.97 -8.27
CA SER A 65 11.88 -40.32 -9.49
C SER A 65 13.21 -39.61 -9.20
N VAL A 66 14.27 -39.98 -9.92
CA VAL A 66 15.61 -39.37 -9.79
C VAL A 66 16.05 -38.80 -11.14
N PRO A 67 16.30 -37.48 -11.24
CA PRO A 67 16.83 -36.90 -12.48
C PRO A 67 18.32 -37.24 -12.62
N LEU A 68 18.67 -38.06 -13.63
CA LEU A 68 20.07 -38.45 -13.90
C LEU A 68 20.78 -37.48 -14.84
N PHE A 69 20.08 -37.00 -15.87
CA PHE A 69 20.61 -36.03 -16.82
C PHE A 69 19.45 -35.21 -17.41
N ASP A 70 19.60 -33.88 -17.42
CA ASP A 70 18.55 -32.95 -17.85
C ASP A 70 19.07 -31.84 -18.79
N GLY A 71 20.30 -31.97 -19.30
CA GLY A 71 20.93 -30.97 -20.15
C GLY A 71 21.23 -29.63 -19.47
N GLY A 72 21.31 -29.60 -18.13
CA GLY A 72 21.58 -28.37 -17.36
C GLY A 72 20.32 -27.55 -17.03
N ARG A 73 19.12 -28.05 -17.37
CA ARG A 73 17.84 -27.37 -17.15
C ARG A 73 17.58 -27.02 -15.68
N ILE A 74 17.88 -27.91 -14.75
CA ILE A 74 17.70 -27.65 -13.31
C ILE A 74 18.67 -26.56 -12.85
N ASN A 75 19.89 -26.52 -13.38
CA ASN A 75 20.85 -25.47 -13.04
C ASN A 75 20.37 -24.10 -13.52
N THR A 76 19.91 -23.99 -14.76
CA THR A 76 19.38 -22.73 -15.30
C THR A 76 18.10 -22.30 -14.59
N GLN A 77 17.20 -23.23 -14.24
CA GLN A 77 16.01 -22.92 -13.45
C GLN A 77 16.33 -22.45 -12.03
N THR A 78 17.34 -23.06 -11.38
CA THR A 78 17.79 -22.65 -10.04
C THR A 78 18.36 -21.24 -10.07
N GLU A 79 19.22 -20.94 -11.05
CA GLU A 79 19.82 -19.62 -11.18
C GLU A 79 18.78 -18.56 -11.52
N ALA A 80 17.84 -18.86 -12.42
CA ALA A 80 16.73 -17.96 -12.72
C ALA A 80 15.85 -17.69 -11.49
N ALA A 81 15.58 -18.70 -10.65
CA ALA A 81 14.81 -18.53 -9.42
C ALA A 81 15.57 -17.68 -8.39
N ARG A 82 16.89 -17.87 -8.26
CA ARG A 82 17.76 -17.05 -7.42
C ARG A 82 17.75 -15.58 -7.84
N LEU A 83 17.92 -15.29 -9.14
CA LEU A 83 17.86 -13.93 -9.67
C LEU A 83 16.50 -13.26 -9.44
N ARG A 84 15.40 -14.04 -9.49
CA ARG A 84 14.06 -13.53 -9.14
C ARG A 84 13.94 -13.19 -7.66
N ALA A 85 14.51 -14.02 -6.77
CA ALA A 85 14.54 -13.73 -5.33
C ALA A 85 15.34 -12.45 -5.03
N GLU A 86 16.51 -12.30 -5.64
CA GLU A 86 17.33 -11.08 -5.53
C GLU A 86 16.59 -9.85 -6.07
N SER A 87 15.94 -9.98 -7.23
CA SER A 87 15.11 -8.90 -7.79
C SER A 87 13.95 -8.52 -6.86
N ALA A 88 13.29 -9.48 -6.21
CA ALA A 88 12.24 -9.23 -5.24
C ALA A 88 12.80 -8.49 -4.01
N ALA A 89 13.98 -8.86 -3.51
CA ALA A 89 14.63 -8.19 -2.38
C ALA A 89 14.99 -6.73 -2.71
N LEU A 90 15.51 -6.48 -3.93
CA LEU A 90 15.77 -5.12 -4.41
C LEU A 90 14.47 -4.30 -4.55
N ALA A 91 13.38 -4.93 -5.01
CA ALA A 91 12.07 -4.27 -5.07
C ALA A 91 11.53 -3.92 -3.68
N GLU A 92 11.72 -4.77 -2.67
CA GLU A 92 11.40 -4.45 -1.27
C GLU A 92 12.22 -3.26 -0.76
N GLN A 93 13.53 -3.25 -1.04
CA GLN A 93 14.39 -2.13 -0.66
C GLN A 93 13.94 -0.83 -1.33
N GLN A 94 13.59 -0.87 -2.61
CA GLN A 94 13.05 0.28 -3.33
C GLN A 94 11.72 0.75 -2.72
N ALA A 95 10.81 -0.17 -2.39
CA ALA A 95 9.55 0.16 -1.73
C ALA A 95 9.78 0.83 -0.37
N ARG A 96 10.74 0.34 0.43
CA ARG A 96 11.13 0.97 1.70
C ARG A 96 11.63 2.39 1.50
N LEU A 97 12.54 2.61 0.55
CA LEU A 97 13.08 3.94 0.24
C LEU A 97 11.99 4.90 -0.27
N GLN A 98 11.03 4.39 -1.05
CA GLN A 98 9.90 5.17 -1.53
C GLN A 98 9.01 5.61 -0.36
N VAL A 99 8.67 4.70 0.55
CA VAL A 99 7.89 5.04 1.76
C VAL A 99 8.61 6.08 2.62
N GLU A 100 9.92 5.94 2.82
CA GLU A 100 10.71 6.93 3.57
C GLU A 100 10.69 8.30 2.90
N ARG A 101 10.83 8.34 1.57
CA ARG A 101 10.74 9.57 0.78
C ARG A 101 9.36 10.21 0.90
N ASP A 102 8.30 9.42 0.79
CA ASP A 102 6.92 9.92 0.84
C ASP A 102 6.59 10.51 2.21
N VAL A 103 7.07 9.88 3.29
CA VAL A 103 6.94 10.43 4.66
C VAL A 103 7.69 11.74 4.81
N ARG A 104 8.94 11.83 4.31
CA ARG A 104 9.75 13.06 4.37
C ARG A 104 9.11 14.20 3.57
N ASN A 105 8.58 13.88 2.39
CA ASN A 105 7.88 14.84 1.55
C ASN A 105 6.61 15.34 2.26
N ALA A 106 5.77 14.44 2.75
CA ALA A 106 4.55 14.79 3.47
C ALA A 106 4.83 15.65 4.72
N PHE A 107 5.89 15.33 5.47
CA PHE A 107 6.31 16.11 6.63
C PHE A 107 6.76 17.53 6.24
N THR A 108 7.55 17.64 5.18
CA THR A 108 8.03 18.93 4.66
C THR A 108 6.85 19.78 4.16
N THR A 109 5.90 19.18 3.44
CA THR A 109 4.67 19.83 3.00
C THR A 109 3.84 20.32 4.20
N TRP A 110 3.60 19.47 5.20
CA TRP A 110 2.88 19.87 6.41
C TRP A 110 3.55 21.04 7.13
N ARG A 111 4.88 20.99 7.29
CA ARG A 111 5.64 22.08 7.92
C ARG A 111 5.50 23.38 7.13
N SER A 112 5.57 23.31 5.80
CA SER A 112 5.40 24.48 4.93
C SER A 112 3.99 25.05 5.03
N GLN A 113 2.94 24.21 4.97
CA GLN A 113 1.56 24.67 5.07
C GLN A 113 1.25 25.27 6.43
N ARG A 114 1.79 24.69 7.51
CA ARG A 114 1.67 25.26 8.85
C ARG A 114 2.27 26.67 8.95
N GLU A 115 3.39 26.92 8.27
CA GLU A 115 4.00 28.25 8.22
C GLU A 115 3.15 29.21 7.38
N VAL A 116 2.61 28.76 6.24
CA VAL A 116 1.66 29.56 5.44
C VAL A 116 0.44 29.94 6.27
N MET A 117 -0.16 29.00 7.01
CA MET A 117 -1.27 29.26 7.92
C MET A 117 -0.93 30.33 8.96
N ARG A 118 0.29 30.27 9.55
CA ARG A 118 0.76 31.28 10.49
C ARG A 118 0.85 32.66 9.83
N ILE A 119 1.47 32.75 8.66
CA ILE A 119 1.62 33.99 7.88
C ILE A 119 0.24 34.57 7.51
N GLN A 120 -0.71 33.73 7.10
CA GLN A 120 -2.06 34.19 6.77
C GLN A 120 -2.83 34.67 8.01
N GLY A 121 -2.59 34.08 9.18
CA GLY A 121 -3.11 34.61 10.45
C GLY A 121 -2.57 36.00 10.78
N ASP A 122 -1.27 36.23 10.56
CA ASP A 122 -0.63 37.55 10.73
C ASP A 122 -1.20 38.56 9.71
N ALA A 123 -1.48 38.12 8.47
CA ALA A 123 -2.09 38.94 7.43
C ALA A 123 -3.51 39.41 7.79
N VAL A 124 -4.33 38.54 8.39
CA VAL A 124 -5.66 38.91 8.93
C VAL A 124 -5.52 39.98 10.01
N THR A 125 -4.58 39.79 10.94
CA THR A 125 -4.32 40.77 12.01
C THR A 125 -3.95 42.13 11.43
N THR A 126 -3.09 42.15 10.42
CA THR A 126 -2.66 43.37 9.72
C THR A 126 -3.81 44.03 8.96
N ALA A 127 -4.60 43.26 8.21
CA ALA A 127 -5.74 43.76 7.46
C ALA A 127 -6.81 44.34 8.39
N LYS A 128 -7.01 43.73 9.55
CA LYS A 128 -7.95 44.21 10.58
C LYS A 128 -7.52 45.56 11.15
N LEU A 129 -6.24 45.70 11.52
CA LEU A 129 -5.68 46.98 11.97
C LEU A 129 -5.81 48.08 10.91
N ASN A 130 -5.60 47.73 9.63
CA ASN A 130 -5.78 48.68 8.53
C ASN A 130 -7.26 49.07 8.36
N PHE A 131 -8.17 48.10 8.41
CA PHE A 131 -9.61 48.35 8.36
C PHE A 131 -10.08 49.25 9.51
N ASP A 132 -9.63 49.01 10.74
CA ASP A 132 -9.99 49.82 11.91
C ASP A 132 -9.50 51.27 11.75
N ARG A 133 -8.25 51.48 11.28
CA ARG A 133 -7.74 52.81 10.96
C ARG A 133 -8.54 53.49 9.85
N THR A 134 -8.82 52.78 8.76
CA THR A 134 -9.62 53.30 7.63
C THR A 134 -11.04 53.64 8.07
N ARG A 135 -11.61 52.88 8.99
CA ARG A 135 -12.93 53.16 9.58
C ARG A 135 -12.93 54.47 10.37
N GLU A 136 -11.92 54.70 11.20
CA GLU A 136 -11.78 55.95 11.97
C GLU A 136 -11.65 57.16 11.05
N LEU A 137 -10.78 57.07 10.03
CA LEU A 137 -10.56 58.16 9.07
C LEU A 137 -11.81 58.43 8.20
N PHE A 138 -12.57 57.39 7.84
CA PHE A 138 -13.84 57.53 7.13
C PHE A 138 -14.89 58.23 8.01
N GLN A 139 -14.99 57.87 9.29
CA GLN A 139 -15.87 58.54 10.26
C GLN A 139 -15.49 60.02 10.48
N ALA A 140 -14.19 60.33 10.42
CA ALA A 140 -13.68 61.70 10.45
C ALA A 140 -13.86 62.46 9.12
N GLY A 141 -14.44 61.85 8.08
CA GLY A 141 -14.65 62.44 6.76
C GLY A 141 -13.39 62.59 5.91
N GLN A 142 -12.27 61.97 6.31
CA GLN A 142 -10.97 62.08 5.65
C GLN A 142 -10.75 61.04 4.53
N LEU A 143 -11.62 60.05 4.40
CA LEU A 143 -11.54 59.03 3.35
C LEU A 143 -12.82 58.95 2.53
N THR A 144 -12.68 58.51 1.29
CA THR A 144 -13.80 58.25 0.39
C THR A 144 -14.48 56.92 0.72
N GLY A 145 -15.76 56.78 0.37
CA GLY A 145 -16.48 55.52 0.50
C GLY A 145 -15.83 54.37 -0.29
N LEU A 146 -15.16 54.67 -1.41
CA LEU A 146 -14.40 53.69 -2.19
C LEU A 146 -13.21 53.13 -1.40
N GLN A 147 -12.42 53.98 -0.74
CA GLN A 147 -11.29 53.55 0.10
C GLN A 147 -11.76 52.71 1.30
N PHE A 148 -12.88 53.08 1.91
CA PHE A 148 -13.48 52.29 2.99
C PHE A 148 -13.92 50.90 2.50
N ARG A 149 -14.57 50.83 1.34
CA ARG A 149 -14.94 49.55 0.70
C ARG A 149 -13.72 48.70 0.34
N GLN A 150 -12.64 49.30 -0.13
CA GLN A 150 -11.41 48.58 -0.43
C GLN A 150 -10.83 47.92 0.83
N ALA A 151 -10.75 48.64 1.95
CA ALA A 151 -10.26 48.08 3.21
C ALA A 151 -11.16 46.95 3.74
N GLN A 152 -12.48 47.02 3.55
CA GLN A 152 -13.40 45.92 3.85
C GLN A 152 -13.12 44.68 3.01
N LEU A 153 -12.90 44.86 1.70
CA LEU A 153 -12.58 43.76 0.78
C LEU A 153 -11.24 43.11 1.14
N ASP A 154 -10.23 43.92 1.46
CA ASP A 154 -8.90 43.43 1.84
C ASP A 154 -8.97 42.57 3.11
N LEU A 155 -9.73 43.01 4.12
CA LEU A 155 -9.98 42.22 5.34
C LEU A 155 -10.72 40.91 5.02
N ALA A 156 -11.82 40.98 4.26
CA ALA A 156 -12.60 39.79 3.91
C ALA A 156 -11.78 38.78 3.09
N ASN A 157 -10.88 39.26 2.22
CA ASN A 157 -9.97 38.43 1.45
C ASN A 157 -8.90 37.78 2.34
N ALA A 158 -8.31 38.53 3.27
CA ALA A 158 -7.34 38.00 4.23
C ALA A 158 -7.97 36.91 5.12
N GLU A 159 -9.18 37.14 5.64
CA GLU A 159 -9.91 36.16 6.45
C GLU A 159 -10.19 34.88 5.65
N ARG A 160 -10.65 35.02 4.41
CA ARG A 160 -10.86 33.87 3.50
C ARG A 160 -9.56 33.09 3.29
N GLN A 161 -8.45 33.77 3.01
CA GLN A 161 -7.17 33.12 2.74
C GLN A 161 -6.63 32.40 3.99
N SER A 162 -6.86 32.93 5.19
CA SER A 162 -6.51 32.28 6.45
C SER A 162 -7.30 30.98 6.66
N VAL A 163 -8.60 30.99 6.37
CA VAL A 163 -9.44 29.78 6.45
C VAL A 163 -8.95 28.70 5.47
N VAL A 164 -8.65 29.08 4.22
CA VAL A 164 -8.10 28.15 3.21
C VAL A 164 -6.77 27.57 3.68
N ALA A 165 -5.84 28.41 4.17
CA ALA A 165 -4.55 27.93 4.67
C ALA A 165 -4.68 26.99 5.88
N GLY A 166 -5.66 27.23 6.76
CA GLY A 166 -5.99 26.31 7.85
C GLY A 166 -6.49 24.95 7.35
N PHE A 167 -7.37 24.95 6.34
CA PHE A 167 -7.84 23.73 5.69
C PHE A 167 -6.71 22.95 5.01
N ASP A 168 -5.86 23.62 4.22
CA ASP A 168 -4.73 23.00 3.52
C ASP A 168 -3.72 22.39 4.51
N THR A 169 -3.49 23.04 5.64
CA THR A 169 -2.64 22.51 6.73
C THR A 169 -3.22 21.22 7.29
N LYS A 170 -4.55 21.14 7.47
CA LYS A 170 -5.23 19.93 7.95
C LYS A 170 -5.17 18.79 6.94
N VAL A 171 -5.34 19.09 5.64
CA VAL A 171 -5.15 18.10 4.57
C VAL A 171 -3.70 17.57 4.57
N ALA A 172 -2.71 18.45 4.74
CA ALA A 172 -1.31 18.05 4.81
C ALA A 172 -1.02 17.17 6.05
N GLU A 173 -1.62 17.48 7.20
CA GLU A 173 -1.53 16.67 8.43
C GLU A 173 -2.09 15.26 8.21
N LEU A 174 -3.28 15.14 7.59
CA LEU A 174 -3.89 13.84 7.26
C LEU A 174 -3.04 13.05 6.26
N THR A 175 -2.42 13.74 5.29
CA THR A 175 -1.53 13.11 4.31
C THR A 175 -0.27 12.55 4.96
N LEU A 176 0.29 13.26 5.94
CA LEU A 176 1.42 12.78 6.74
C LEU A 176 1.03 11.56 7.60
N LEU A 177 -0.15 11.57 8.23
CA LEU A 177 -0.68 10.42 8.97
C LEU A 177 -0.90 9.21 8.06
N ARG A 178 -1.33 9.43 6.80
CA ARG A 178 -1.43 8.38 5.78
C ARG A 178 -0.08 7.77 5.44
N ALA A 179 0.89 8.62 5.09
CA ALA A 179 2.20 8.18 4.64
C ALA A 179 2.97 7.44 5.74
N SER A 180 2.82 7.87 7.00
CA SER A 180 3.45 7.23 8.16
C SER A 180 2.79 5.90 8.57
N GLY A 181 1.65 5.54 7.97
CA GLY A 181 0.86 4.37 8.35
C GLY A 181 0.10 4.55 9.68
N GLY A 182 0.02 5.78 10.20
CA GLY A 182 -0.70 6.12 11.43
C GLY A 182 -2.21 6.32 11.24
N LEU A 183 -2.72 6.36 10.00
CA LEU A 183 -4.14 6.60 9.72
C LEU A 183 -5.07 5.49 10.24
N LEU A 184 -4.65 4.23 10.18
CA LEU A 184 -5.47 3.09 10.64
C LEU A 184 -5.67 3.08 12.17
N PRO A 185 -4.62 3.24 13.01
CA PRO A 185 -4.81 3.38 14.45
C PRO A 185 -5.47 4.71 14.85
N ALA A 186 -5.27 5.81 14.10
CA ALA A 186 -5.92 7.08 14.37
C ALA A 186 -7.43 7.08 14.10
N LEU A 187 -7.93 6.16 13.26
CA LEU A 187 -9.37 6.01 12.98
C LEU A 187 -10.10 5.07 13.95
N ARG A 188 -9.44 4.49 14.98
CA ARG A 188 -10.04 3.54 15.95
C ARG A 188 -10.99 2.53 15.27
N VAL A 189 -10.53 1.84 14.23
CA VAL A 189 -11.32 0.76 13.60
C VAL A 189 -11.38 -0.48 14.51
N ASP A 190 -10.69 -0.46 15.65
CA ASP A 190 -10.70 -1.52 16.66
C ASP A 190 -12.07 -1.72 17.36
N ASP A 191 -13.00 -0.76 17.24
CA ASP A 191 -14.33 -0.85 17.88
C ASP A 191 -15.42 -1.54 17.01
N VAL A 192 -15.10 -1.99 15.78
CA VAL A 192 -16.10 -2.62 14.87
C VAL A 192 -15.95 -4.16 14.77
N ALA A 193 -15.02 -4.76 15.53
CA ALA A 193 -14.75 -6.21 15.50
C ALA A 193 -15.04 -6.92 16.84
N ARG A 194 -16.04 -6.46 17.60
CA ARG A 194 -16.62 -7.20 18.73
C ARG A 194 -18.13 -7.27 18.64
#